data_AF-A0A930ETV8-F1
#
_entry.id   AF-A0A930ETV8-F1
#
_cell.length_a   1.000
_cell.length_b   1.000
_cell.length_c   1.000
_cell.angle_alpha   90.00
_cell.angle_beta   90.00
_cell.angle_gamma   90.00
#
_symmetry.space_group_name_H-M   'P 1'
#
loop_
_entity.id
_entity.type
_entity.pdbx_description
1 polymer ?
#
loop_
_entity_poly.entity_id
_entity_poly.type
_entity_poly.pdbx_seq_one_letter_code
_entity_poly.pdbx_strand_id
1 'polypeptide(L)'
;VHVPDVASWVIAGAGVISSYFLTVYNVTQMSLRQEICPPDMLGRMNAIFRFAVWGVMPLGSFVSGIVAAHTGIEAAMYLFTALAVAAGIGMAFTPAAGIRGSSASPTIS
;
A
#
# COMPACT_ATOMS: atom_id res chain seq x y z
N VAL A 1 22.99 15.56 -18.22
CA VAL A 1 21.55 15.39 -17.98
C VAL A 1 21.10 16.58 -17.15
N HIS A 2 20.61 17.64 -17.79
CA HIS A 2 20.01 18.77 -17.08
C HIS A 2 18.64 18.31 -16.61
N VAL A 3 18.58 17.73 -15.41
CA VAL A 3 17.30 17.57 -14.73
C VAL A 3 16.82 19.00 -14.49
N PRO A 4 15.73 19.48 -15.11
CA PRO A 4 15.25 20.83 -14.85
C PRO A 4 15.00 20.93 -13.34
N ASP A 5 15.43 21.99 -12.66
CA ASP A 5 15.25 22.14 -11.20
C ASP A 5 13.78 21.89 -10.79
N VAL A 6 12.85 22.24 -11.68
CA VAL A 6 11.42 21.96 -11.57
C VAL A 6 11.12 20.46 -11.37
N ALA A 7 11.78 19.56 -12.09
CA ALA A 7 11.57 18.12 -11.93
C ALA A 7 12.01 17.62 -10.54
N SER A 8 13.10 18.14 -10.00
CA SER A 8 13.54 17.82 -8.64
C SER A 8 12.51 18.26 -7.60
N TRP A 9 11.95 19.47 -7.75
CA TRP A 9 10.88 19.97 -6.87
C TRP A 9 9.57 19.20 -7.03
N VAL A 10 9.21 18.77 -8.24
CA VAL A 10 8.04 17.93 -8.49
C VAL A 10 8.19 16.56 -7.83
N ILE A 11 9.35 15.92 -7.98
CA ILE A 11 9.63 14.64 -7.32
C ILE A 11 9.61 14.78 -5.80
N ALA A 12 10.20 15.84 -5.26
CA ALA A 12 10.20 16.11 -3.82
C ALA A 12 8.78 16.35 -3.29
N GLY A 13 7.99 17.19 -3.96
CA GLY A 13 6.60 17.47 -3.60
C GLY A 13 5.72 16.21 -3.66
N ALA A 14 5.83 15.43 -4.73
CA ALA A 14 5.14 14.16 -4.87
C ALA A 14 5.55 13.16 -3.77
N GLY A 15 6.84 13.10 -3.42
CA GLY A 15 7.36 12.25 -2.35
C GLY A 15 6.78 12.60 -0.97
N VAL A 16 6.70 13.89 -0.64
CA VAL A 16 6.10 14.36 0.64
C VAL A 16 4.63 13.97 0.72
N ILE A 17 3.87 14.24 -0.35
CA ILE A 17 2.45 13.90 -0.43
C ILE A 17 2.27 12.38 -0.28
N SER A 18 3.03 11.59 -1.04
CA SER A 18 2.98 10.13 -0.97
C SER A 18 3.30 9.60 0.44
N SER A 19 4.30 10.16 1.11
CA SER A 19 4.69 9.76 2.47
C SER A 19 3.60 10.05 3.50
N TYR A 20 2.94 11.20 3.37
CA TYR A 20 1.80 11.56 4.22
C TYR A 20 0.65 10.54 4.08
N PHE A 21 0.20 10.29 2.85
CA PHE A 21 -0.86 9.32 2.58
C PHE A 21 -0.49 7.90 3.01
N LEU A 22 0.76 7.49 2.77
CA LEU A 22 1.25 6.18 3.19
C LEU A 22 1.22 6.04 4.72
N THR A 23 1.57 7.08 5.46
CA THR A 23 1.52 7.07 6.93
C THR A 23 0.09 6.92 7.43
N VAL A 24 -0.84 7.72 6.91
CA VAL A 24 -2.27 7.62 7.24
C VAL A 24 -2.77 6.20 6.97
N TYR A 25 -2.47 5.66 5.79
CA TYR A 25 -2.84 4.31 5.39
C TYR A 25 -2.30 3.22 6.33
N ASN A 26 -1.03 3.31 6.73
CA ASN A 26 -0.43 2.36 7.67
C ASN A 26 -1.09 2.39 9.04
N VAL A 27 -1.38 3.59 9.55
CA VAL A 27 -2.09 3.75 10.83
C VAL A 27 -3.49 3.18 10.74
N THR A 28 -4.27 3.52 9.70
CA THR A 28 -5.62 3.00 9.52
C THR A 28 -5.64 1.47 9.40
N GLN A 29 -4.72 0.88 8.64
CA GLN A 29 -4.62 -0.59 8.55
C GLN A 29 -4.29 -1.25 9.89
N MET A 30 -3.38 -0.65 10.67
CA MET A 30 -3.02 -1.14 12.00
C MET A 30 -4.20 -1.04 12.98
N SER A 31 -4.98 0.04 12.91
CA SER A 31 -6.15 0.22 13.76
C SER A 31 -7.26 -0.78 13.40
N LEU A 32 -7.54 -0.98 12.11
CA LEU A 32 -8.56 -1.93 11.66
C LEU A 32 -8.23 -3.37 12.09
N ARG A 33 -6.97 -3.80 11.98
CA ARG A 33 -6.59 -5.13 12.43
C ARG A 33 -6.61 -5.28 13.95
N GLN A 34 -6.37 -4.21 14.70
CA GLN A 34 -6.50 -4.22 16.17
C GLN A 34 -7.96 -4.33 16.60
N GLU A 35 -8.88 -3.75 15.85
CA GLU A 35 -10.33 -3.85 16.10
C GLU A 35 -10.87 -5.24 15.76
N ILE A 36 -10.37 -5.86 14.69
CA ILE A 36 -10.87 -7.15 14.19
C ILE A 36 -10.18 -8.35 14.89
N CYS A 37 -8.91 -8.23 15.26
CA CYS A 37 -8.14 -9.36 15.82
C CYS A 37 -7.93 -9.22 17.33
N PRO A 38 -8.20 -10.28 18.12
CA PRO A 38 -7.91 -10.29 19.56
C PRO A 38 -6.41 -10.12 19.85
N PRO A 39 -6.04 -9.47 20.97
CA PRO A 39 -4.68 -9.04 21.28
C PRO A 39 -3.65 -10.18 21.25
N ASP A 40 -4.04 -11.38 21.65
CA ASP A 40 -3.16 -12.56 21.69
C ASP A 40 -2.74 -13.07 20.30
N MET A 41 -3.49 -12.74 19.23
CA MET A 41 -3.19 -13.18 17.86
C MET A 41 -2.51 -12.10 17.00
N LEU A 42 -2.38 -10.87 17.49
CA LEU A 42 -1.83 -9.74 16.73
C LEU A 42 -0.40 -9.98 16.23
N GLY A 43 0.44 -10.64 17.05
CA GLY A 43 1.81 -10.98 16.68
C GLY A 43 1.87 -11.95 15.49
N ARG A 44 1.02 -12.98 15.50
CA ARG A 44 0.94 -14.00 14.44
C ARG A 44 0.34 -13.45 13.15
N MET A 45 -0.71 -12.63 13.27
CA MET A 45 -1.35 -11.97 12.14
C MET A 45 -0.37 -11.01 11.45
N ASN A 46 0.36 -10.20 12.23
CA ASN A 46 1.36 -9.27 11.70
C ASN A 46 2.51 -10.00 11.00
N ALA A 47 2.94 -11.15 11.52
CA ALA A 47 3.98 -11.96 10.89
C ALA A 47 3.54 -12.50 9.52
N ILE A 48 2.32 -13.05 9.42
CA ILE A 48 1.75 -13.54 8.16
C ILE A 48 1.59 -12.40 7.15
N PHE A 49 1.06 -11.26 7.59
CA PHE A 49 0.87 -10.10 6.72
C PHE A 49 2.21 -9.59 6.17
N ARG A 50 3.24 -9.48 7.02
CA ARG A 50 4.59 -9.09 6.57
C ARG A 50 5.18 -10.13 5.61
N PHE A 51 5.04 -11.41 5.91
CA PHE A 51 5.51 -12.46 5.00
C PHE A 51 4.82 -12.39 3.63
N ALA A 52 3.51 -12.19 3.60
CA ALA A 52 2.76 -12.08 2.35
C ALA A 52 3.15 -10.83 1.54
N VAL A 53 3.19 -9.66 2.19
CA VAL A 53 3.50 -8.38 1.53
C VAL A 53 4.94 -8.37 1.03
N TRP A 54 5.89 -8.68 1.90
CA TRP A 54 7.31 -8.66 1.54
C TRP A 54 7.70 -9.85 0.67
N GLY A 55 6.98 -10.96 0.73
CA GLY A 55 7.19 -12.14 -0.12
C GLY A 55 6.69 -11.97 -1.56
N VAL A 56 5.62 -11.20 -1.78
CA VAL A 56 5.14 -10.87 -3.12
C VAL A 56 6.02 -9.82 -3.82
N MET A 57 6.69 -8.94 -3.07
CA MET A 57 7.55 -7.90 -3.64
C MET A 57 8.64 -8.44 -4.59
N PRO A 58 9.44 -9.46 -4.23
CA PRO A 58 10.43 -10.06 -5.13
C PRO A 58 9.81 -10.58 -6.44
N LEU A 59 8.63 -11.20 -6.38
CA LEU A 59 7.93 -11.69 -7.55
C LEU A 59 7.48 -10.54 -8.46
N GLY A 60 6.91 -9.48 -7.88
CA GLY A 60 6.54 -8.27 -8.60
C GLY A 60 7.74 -7.61 -9.28
N SER A 61 8.87 -7.50 -8.57
CA SER A 61 10.12 -6.93 -9.09
C SER A 61 10.71 -7.76 -10.23
N PHE A 62 10.63 -9.10 -10.15
CA PHE A 62 11.11 -9.97 -11.21
C PHE A 62 10.26 -9.82 -12.49
N VAL A 63 8.93 -9.84 -12.34
CA VAL A 63 8.00 -9.66 -13.45
C VAL A 63 8.15 -8.27 -14.07
N SER A 64 8.25 -7.21 -13.27
CA SER A 64 8.42 -5.86 -13.79
C SER A 64 9.76 -5.66 -14.51
N GLY A 65 10.84 -6.30 -14.04
CA GLY A 65 12.13 -6.30 -14.72
C GLY A 65 12.09 -6.99 -16.09
N ILE A 66 11.43 -8.15 -16.19
CA ILE A 66 11.26 -8.84 -17.48
C ILE A 66 10.42 -7.98 -18.44
N VAL A 67 9.31 -7.44 -17.97
CA VAL A 67 8.44 -6.57 -18.79
C VAL A 67 9.23 -5.35 -19.28
N ALA A 68 9.97 -4.67 -18.40
CA ALA A 68 10.81 -3.53 -18.75
C ALA A 68 11.90 -3.88 -19.76
N ALA A 69 12.47 -5.09 -19.70
CA ALA A 69 13.48 -5.55 -20.66
C ALA A 69 12.92 -5.76 -22.07
N HIS A 70 11.64 -6.14 -22.21
CA HIS A 70 11.01 -6.40 -23.51
C HIS A 70 10.28 -5.18 -24.09
N THR A 71 9.61 -4.38 -23.27
CA THR A 71 8.79 -3.24 -23.75
C THR A 71 9.53 -1.90 -23.69
N GLY A 72 10.72 -1.87 -23.10
CA GLY A 72 11.43 -0.64 -22.75
C GLY A 72 10.92 -0.01 -21.45
N ILE A 73 11.77 0.84 -20.86
CA ILE A 73 11.58 1.42 -19.52
C ILE A 73 10.37 2.37 -19.50
N GLU A 74 10.19 3.18 -20.54
CA GLU A 74 9.12 4.19 -20.59
C GLU A 74 7.72 3.53 -20.64
N ALA A 75 7.53 2.56 -21.54
CA ALA A 75 6.27 1.83 -21.66
C ALA A 75 5.96 1.02 -20.39
N ALA A 76 6.97 0.38 -19.79
CA ALA A 76 6.81 -0.35 -18.55
C ALA A 76 6.40 0.57 -17.39
N MET A 77 7.01 1.76 -17.27
CA MET A 77 6.63 2.75 -16.26
C MET A 77 5.16 3.14 -16.37
N TYR A 78 4.67 3.47 -17.57
CA TYR A 78 3.26 3.82 -17.75
C TYR A 78 2.31 2.67 -17.44
N LEU A 79 2.66 1.45 -17.85
CA LEU A 79 1.87 0.25 -17.57
C LEU A 79 1.74 0.01 -16.06
N PHE A 80 2.86 -0.01 -15.32
CA PHE A 80 2.83 -0.26 -13.88
C PHE A 80 2.22 0.90 -13.10
N THR A 81 2.36 2.13 -13.58
CA THR A 81 1.68 3.30 -12.98
C THR A 81 0.16 3.17 -13.15
N ALA A 82 -0.32 2.84 -14.34
CA ALA A 82 -1.74 2.62 -14.58
C ALA A 82 -2.28 1.45 -13.74
N LEU A 83 -1.52 0.37 -13.62
CA LEU A 83 -1.86 -0.77 -12.77
C LEU A 83 -1.95 -0.38 -11.30
N ALA A 84 -1.03 0.44 -10.79
CA ALA A 84 -1.04 0.92 -9.41
C ALA A 84 -2.26 1.82 -9.14
N VAL A 85 -2.60 2.72 -10.06
CA VAL A 85 -3.79 3.57 -9.97
C VAL A 85 -5.06 2.72 -9.99
N ALA A 86 -5.15 1.73 -10.89
CA ALA A 86 -6.28 0.81 -10.95
C ALA A 86 -6.42 -0.02 -9.67
N ALA A 87 -5.32 -0.48 -9.08
CA ALA A 87 -5.32 -1.18 -7.80
C ALA A 87 -5.80 -0.28 -6.65
N GLY A 88 -5.37 0.99 -6.62
CA GLY A 88 -5.85 1.99 -5.65
C GLY A 88 -7.35 2.25 -5.77
N ILE A 89 -7.86 2.36 -7.01
CA ILE A 89 -9.30 2.48 -7.29
C ILE A 89 -10.03 1.22 -6.82
N GLY A 90 -9.52 0.03 -7.15
CA GLY A 90 -10.09 -1.24 -6.68
C GLY A 90 -10.13 -1.34 -5.16
N MET A 91 -9.13 -0.81 -4.47
CA MET A 91 -9.12 -0.74 -3.01
C MET A 91 -10.23 0.19 -2.48
N ALA A 92 -10.52 1.31 -3.14
CA ALA A 92 -11.64 2.18 -2.75
C ALA A 92 -13.01 1.48 -2.85
N PHE A 93 -13.13 0.47 -3.72
CA PHE A 93 -14.32 -0.40 -3.82
C PHE A 93 -14.31 -1.57 -2.83
N THR A 94 -13.24 -1.77 -2.06
CA THR A 94 -13.15 -2.88 -1.11
C THR A 94 -14.02 -2.59 0.13
N PRO A 95 -14.95 -3.48 0.51
CA PRO A 95 -15.95 -3.26 1.57
C PRO A 95 -15.40 -3.25 3.01
N ALA A 96 -14.09 -3.01 3.19
CA ALA A 96 -13.49 -2.77 4.51
C ALA A 96 -13.96 -1.44 5.13
N ALA A 97 -14.52 -0.53 4.35
CA ALA A 97 -15.19 0.69 4.82
C ALA A 97 -16.62 0.44 5.35
N GLY A 98 -17.15 -0.78 5.24
CA GLY A 98 -18.52 -1.15 5.59
C GLY A 98 -18.74 -1.65 7.02
N ILE A 99 -17.68 -1.91 7.79
CA ILE A 99 -17.80 -2.27 9.21
C ILE A 99 -18.08 -1.03 10.07
N ARG A 100 -19.30 -0.49 9.94
CA ARG A 100 -19.92 0.31 10.99
C ARG A 100 -20.40 -0.64 12.08
N GLY A 101 -19.74 -0.60 13.23
CA GLY A 101 -20.26 -1.13 14.48
C GLY A 101 -19.55 -2.39 14.97
N SER A 102 -18.31 -2.25 15.45
CA SER A 102 -17.93 -3.02 16.63
C SER A 102 -18.17 -2.11 17.83
N SER A 103 -19.32 -2.29 18.48
CA SER A 103 -19.55 -1.68 19.78
C SER A 103 -18.47 -2.20 20.72
N ALA A 104 -17.57 -1.33 21.16
CA ALA A 104 -16.94 -1.53 22.44
C ALA A 104 -18.08 -1.47 23.48
N SER A 105 -18.72 -2.61 23.76
CA SER A 105 -19.49 -2.78 24.98
C SER A 105 -18.46 -2.78 26.12
N PRO A 106 -18.42 -1.75 26.99
CA PRO A 106 -17.65 -1.84 28.22
C PRO A 106 -18.46 -2.72 29.16
N THR A 107 -18.28 -4.03 29.04
CA THR A 107 -18.75 -5.01 30.00
C THR A 107 -17.71 -6.12 29.89
N ILE A 108 -16.87 -6.39 30.89
CA ILE A 108 -17.21 -6.70 32.28
C ILE A 108 -16.02 -6.30 33.17
N SER A 109 -16.37 -6.01 34.44
CA SER A 109 -15.58 -5.77 35.65
C SER A 109 -14.20 -6.43 35.75
#